data_AF-A0A0L7QKZ4-F1
#
_entry.id   AF-A0A0L7QKZ4-F1
#
_cell.length_a   1.000
_cell.length_b   1.000
_cell.length_c   1.000
_cell.angle_alpha   90.00
_cell.angle_beta   90.00
_cell.angle_gamma   90.00
#
_symmetry.space_group_name_H-M   'P 1'
#
loop_
_entity.id
_entity.type
_entity.pdbx_description
1 polymer ?
#
loop_
_entity_poly.entity_id
_entity_poly.type
_entity_poly.pdbx_seq_one_letter_code
_entity_poly.pdbx_strand_id
1 'polypeptide(L)'
;MAKLHRAIKPDEWDQHVELLNLLATPKVPPKPRFLVWRAGELQGKKKEWRPVNTRRIEELSSPVSRDVPEGKDPFTVPKTALIYRITKRLQTLAQHKSTPETPAPRNLGEVNKSALKAVASPWTIKLAKPVERPAGMQTDLREDAFTVLPRALKAKCSRRLKSLARPKKRS
;
A
#
# COMPACT_ATOMS: atom_id res chain seq x y z
N MET A 1 38.32 -18.55 12.91
CA MET A 1 37.88 -19.89 13.34
C MET A 1 38.61 -20.42 14.58
N ALA A 2 39.94 -20.31 14.68
CA ALA A 2 40.71 -20.87 15.82
C ALA A 2 40.32 -20.39 17.24
N LYS A 3 39.71 -19.20 17.37
CA LYS A 3 39.24 -18.67 18.66
C LYS A 3 37.91 -19.28 19.13
N LEU A 4 37.05 -19.74 18.21
CA LEU A 4 35.73 -20.32 18.53
C LEU A 4 35.84 -21.80 18.94
N HIS A 5 36.80 -22.53 18.36
CA HIS A 5 37.13 -23.92 18.74
C HIS A 5 37.54 -24.07 20.22
N ARG A 6 38.02 -23.00 20.86
CA ARG A 6 38.41 -22.99 22.28
C ARG A 6 37.24 -22.70 23.23
N ALA A 7 36.17 -22.11 22.71
CA ALA A 7 35.02 -21.64 23.49
C ALA A 7 33.83 -22.62 23.42
N ILE A 8 33.73 -23.39 22.35
CA ILE A 8 32.70 -24.42 22.14
C ILE A 8 33.29 -25.77 22.55
N LYS A 9 32.50 -26.60 23.23
CA LYS A 9 32.92 -27.96 23.60
C LYS A 9 33.20 -28.77 22.32
N PRO A 10 34.21 -29.66 22.33
CA PRO A 10 34.53 -30.48 21.16
C PRO A 10 33.32 -31.25 20.60
N ASP A 11 32.45 -31.79 21.48
CA ASP A 11 31.27 -32.57 21.11
C ASP A 11 30.16 -31.77 20.40
N GLU A 12 30.12 -30.44 20.61
CA GLU A 12 29.09 -29.55 20.06
C GLU A 12 29.59 -28.81 18.80
N TRP A 13 30.85 -29.01 18.42
CA TRP A 13 31.48 -28.32 17.29
C TRP A 13 30.86 -28.73 15.96
N ASP A 14 30.58 -30.03 15.78
CA ASP A 14 30.00 -30.53 14.53
C ASP A 14 28.59 -29.98 14.30
N GLN A 15 27.78 -29.93 15.35
CA GLN A 15 26.45 -29.29 15.31
C GLN A 15 26.54 -27.80 15.01
N HIS A 16 27.54 -27.11 15.56
CA HIS A 16 27.78 -25.69 15.27
C HIS A 16 28.13 -25.46 13.80
N VAL A 17 28.97 -26.32 13.21
CA VAL A 17 29.34 -26.25 11.79
C VAL A 17 28.15 -26.55 10.89
N GLU A 18 27.33 -27.55 11.22
CA GLU A 18 26.08 -27.86 10.49
C GLU A 18 25.10 -26.67 10.51
N LEU A 19 24.95 -26.03 11.67
CA LEU A 19 24.07 -24.88 11.84
C LEU A 19 24.59 -23.67 11.04
N LEU A 20 25.91 -23.42 11.07
CA LEU A 20 26.55 -22.40 10.24
C LEU A 20 26.32 -22.65 8.75
N ASN A 21 26.44 -23.89 8.30
CA ASN A 21 26.17 -24.25 6.91
C ASN A 21 24.71 -24.01 6.55
N LEU A 22 23.77 -24.39 7.42
CA LEU A 22 22.33 -24.15 7.23
C LEU A 22 22.01 -22.65 7.16
N LEU A 23 22.60 -21.83 8.03
CA LEU A 23 22.44 -20.37 8.01
C LEU A 23 23.15 -19.70 6.82
N ALA A 24 24.25 -20.27 6.35
CA ALA A 24 25.00 -19.80 5.18
C ALA A 24 24.25 -20.10 3.87
N THR A 25 23.40 -21.14 3.83
CA THR A 25 22.56 -21.37 2.65
C THR A 25 21.62 -20.18 2.43
N PRO A 26 21.59 -19.59 1.23
CA PRO A 26 20.71 -18.47 0.95
C PRO A 26 19.26 -18.94 1.04
N LYS A 27 18.44 -18.21 1.81
CA LYS A 27 17.02 -18.51 1.97
C LYS A 27 16.31 -18.35 0.62
N VAL A 28 16.04 -19.47 -0.04
CA VAL A 28 15.26 -19.48 -1.29
C VAL A 28 13.80 -19.16 -0.93
N PRO A 29 13.21 -18.06 -1.44
CA PRO A 29 11.81 -17.79 -1.19
C PRO A 29 10.96 -18.92 -1.78
N PRO A 30 9.88 -19.34 -1.10
CA PRO A 30 9.01 -20.38 -1.64
C PRO A 30 8.47 -19.95 -3.01
N LYS A 31 8.48 -20.88 -3.98
CA LYS A 31 7.93 -20.60 -5.31
C LYS A 31 6.47 -20.13 -5.16
N PRO A 32 6.10 -18.99 -5.76
CA PRO A 32 4.75 -18.47 -5.60
C PRO A 32 3.74 -19.40 -6.28
N ARG A 33 2.66 -19.76 -5.56
CA ARG A 33 1.56 -20.61 -6.05
C ARG A 33 0.60 -19.85 -6.98
N PHE A 34 1.10 -19.16 -8.01
CA PHE A 34 0.24 -18.59 -9.04
C PHE A 34 0.25 -19.44 -10.30
N LEU A 35 -0.81 -19.30 -11.10
CA LEU A 35 -0.94 -19.92 -12.43
C LEU A 35 0.18 -19.38 -13.33
N VAL A 36 1.10 -20.25 -13.75
CA VAL A 36 2.15 -19.90 -14.70
C VAL A 36 1.70 -20.34 -16.08
N TRP A 37 1.68 -19.41 -17.03
CA TRP A 37 1.54 -19.73 -18.46
C TRP A 37 2.90 -20.21 -18.98
N ARG A 38 3.02 -21.48 -19.38
CA ARG A 38 4.23 -22.03 -19.99
C ARG A 38 3.81 -23.01 -21.10
N ALA A 39 4.38 -22.86 -22.29
CA ALA A 39 4.15 -23.75 -23.44
C ALA A 39 2.67 -23.97 -23.81
N GLY A 40 1.87 -22.90 -23.82
CA GLY A 40 0.45 -22.98 -24.21
C GLY A 40 -0.49 -23.54 -23.15
N GLU A 41 0.02 -24.01 -22.01
CA GLU A 41 -0.78 -24.57 -20.92
C GLU A 41 -0.67 -23.75 -19.62
N LEU A 42 -1.80 -23.64 -18.92
CA LEU A 42 -1.91 -23.05 -17.58
C LEU A 42 -1.49 -24.09 -16.53
N GLN A 43 -0.24 -24.05 -16.10
CA GLN A 43 0.24 -24.90 -15.01
C GLN A 43 -0.05 -24.23 -13.66
N GLY A 44 -0.86 -24.89 -12.83
CA GLY A 44 -1.18 -24.48 -11.46
C GLY A 44 -2.63 -24.73 -11.07
N LYS A 45 -2.90 -24.91 -9.77
CA LYS A 45 -4.28 -25.00 -9.27
C LYS A 45 -4.93 -23.61 -9.35
N LYS A 46 -6.04 -23.48 -10.08
CA LYS A 46 -6.87 -22.26 -10.01
C LYS A 46 -7.28 -22.08 -8.56
N LYS A 47 -7.01 -20.90 -8.00
CA LYS A 47 -7.47 -20.55 -6.65
C LYS A 47 -9.00 -20.55 -6.68
N GLU A 48 -9.60 -21.57 -6.10
CA GLU A 48 -11.05 -21.64 -5.95
C GLU A 48 -11.50 -20.43 -5.12
N TRP A 49 -12.41 -19.64 -5.67
CA TRP A 49 -12.96 -18.49 -4.97
C TRP A 49 -13.76 -19.01 -3.77
N ARG A 50 -13.35 -18.63 -2.56
CA ARG A 50 -14.11 -18.96 -1.36
C ARG A 50 -15.52 -18.38 -1.48
N PRO A 51 -16.56 -19.12 -1.07
CA PRO A 51 -17.92 -18.59 -1.08
C PRO A 51 -17.98 -17.33 -0.20
N VAL A 52 -18.64 -16.30 -0.73
CA VAL A 52 -18.76 -15.00 -0.06
C VAL A 52 -19.68 -15.15 1.16
N ASN A 53 -19.15 -14.93 2.36
CA ASN A 53 -19.93 -14.96 3.60
C ASN A 53 -20.78 -13.69 3.70
N THR A 54 -22.08 -13.82 3.49
CA THR A 54 -23.02 -12.68 3.50
C THR A 54 -23.19 -12.06 4.88
N ARG A 55 -23.17 -12.87 5.95
CA ARG A 55 -23.32 -12.38 7.34
C ARG A 55 -22.18 -11.44 7.72
N ARG A 56 -20.94 -11.81 7.38
CA ARG A 56 -19.76 -10.95 7.62
C ARG A 56 -19.84 -9.63 6.86
N ILE A 57 -20.39 -9.62 5.65
CA ILE A 57 -20.56 -8.39 4.88
C ILE A 57 -21.60 -7.48 5.54
N GLU A 58 -22.67 -8.05 6.09
CA GLU A 58 -23.69 -7.32 6.83
C GLU A 58 -23.12 -6.69 8.11
N GLU A 59 -22.37 -7.47 8.90
CA GLU A 59 -21.65 -6.98 10.09
C GLU A 59 -20.72 -5.81 9.75
N LEU A 60 -19.86 -5.97 8.73
CA LEU A 60 -18.93 -4.92 8.29
C LEU A 60 -19.63 -3.71 7.65
N SER A 61 -20.88 -3.87 7.21
CA SER A 61 -21.68 -2.77 6.66
C SER A 61 -22.40 -1.97 7.73
N SER A 62 -22.55 -2.51 8.94
CA SER A 62 -23.08 -1.77 10.08
C SER A 62 -22.04 -0.76 10.57
N PRO A 63 -22.45 0.47 10.94
CA PRO A 63 -21.53 1.43 11.52
C PRO A 63 -20.99 0.89 12.85
N VAL A 64 -19.69 1.08 13.09
CA VAL A 64 -19.09 0.70 14.36
C VAL A 64 -19.64 1.61 15.46
N SER A 65 -20.44 1.06 16.38
CA SER A 65 -20.81 1.73 17.61
C SER A 65 -19.56 1.93 18.45
N ARG A 66 -19.15 3.19 18.61
CA ARG A 66 -18.07 3.57 19.53
C ARG A 66 -18.72 4.14 20.77
N ASP A 67 -18.41 3.58 21.92
CA ASP A 67 -18.79 4.20 23.18
C ASP A 67 -18.03 5.53 23.29
N VAL A 68 -18.78 6.62 23.44
CA VAL A 68 -18.19 7.93 23.66
C VAL A 68 -17.67 7.94 25.09
N PRO A 69 -16.36 8.09 25.32
CA PRO A 69 -15.85 8.19 26.67
C PRO A 69 -16.46 9.41 27.36
N GLU A 70 -16.72 9.29 28.67
CA GLU A 70 -17.23 10.40 29.46
C GLU A 70 -16.35 11.65 29.30
N GLY A 71 -17.00 12.82 29.24
CA GLY A 71 -16.31 14.11 29.11
C GLY A 71 -15.43 14.37 30.33
N LYS A 72 -14.11 14.48 30.12
CA LYS A 72 -13.21 14.96 31.16
C LYS A 72 -13.42 16.45 31.37
N ASP A 73 -13.40 16.89 32.63
CA ASP A 73 -13.42 18.31 32.96
C ASP A 73 -12.25 19.03 32.27
N PRO A 74 -12.50 20.07 31.45
CA PRO A 74 -11.45 20.77 30.71
C PRO A 74 -10.45 21.51 31.61
N PHE A 75 -10.81 21.82 32.86
CA PHE A 75 -9.93 22.54 33.79
C PHE A 75 -9.13 21.62 34.73
N THR A 76 -9.46 20.33 34.76
CA THR A 76 -8.76 19.35 35.59
C THR A 76 -7.47 18.88 34.91
N VAL A 77 -6.33 19.29 35.48
CA VAL A 77 -5.00 18.85 35.04
C VAL A 77 -4.70 17.45 35.63
N PRO A 78 -4.27 16.46 34.83
CA PRO A 78 -3.93 15.14 35.35
C PRO A 78 -2.66 15.19 36.22
N LYS A 79 -2.62 14.39 37.29
CA LYS A 79 -1.48 14.32 38.23
C LYS A 79 -0.13 14.04 37.55
N THR A 80 -0.15 13.26 36.47
CA THR A 80 1.05 12.95 35.67
C THR A 80 1.63 14.17 34.96
N ALA A 81 0.79 15.11 34.53
CA ALA A 81 1.24 16.35 33.90
C ALA A 81 1.92 17.29 34.91
N LEU A 82 1.47 17.29 36.16
CA LEU A 82 2.07 18.11 37.23
C LEU A 82 3.50 17.69 37.57
N ILE A 83 3.82 16.39 37.44
CA ILE A 83 5.14 15.82 37.76
C ILE A 83 6.04 15.74 36.51
N TYR A 84 5.47 15.96 35.32
CA TYR A 84 6.17 15.76 34.07
C TYR A 84 7.36 16.71 33.89
N ARG A 85 8.54 16.14 33.61
CA ARG A 85 9.74 16.89 33.21
C ARG A 85 9.90 16.86 31.70
N ILE A 86 10.02 18.04 31.09
CA ILE A 86 10.14 18.16 29.64
C ILE A 86 11.39 17.44 29.12
N THR A 87 11.24 16.66 28.04
CA THR A 87 12.38 15.98 27.40
C THR A 87 13.19 16.95 26.55
N LYS A 88 14.47 16.65 26.31
CA LYS A 88 15.34 17.45 25.43
C LYS A 88 14.72 17.69 24.05
N ARG A 89 14.12 16.65 23.46
CA ARG A 89 13.41 16.77 22.17
C ARG A 89 12.23 17.73 22.25
N LEU A 90 11.42 17.66 23.31
CA LEU A 90 10.32 18.61 23.48
C LEU A 90 10.80 20.03 23.70
N GLN A 91 11.92 20.25 24.39
CA GLN A 91 12.54 21.57 24.51
C GLN A 91 12.93 22.12 23.12
N THR A 92 13.54 21.29 22.26
CA THR A 92 13.87 21.72 20.89
C THR A 92 12.64 22.02 20.03
N LEU A 93 11.54 21.29 20.23
CA LEU A 93 10.30 21.49 19.47
C LEU A 93 9.48 22.68 20.00
N ALA A 94 9.59 22.99 21.28
CA ALA A 94 8.95 24.14 21.91
C ALA A 94 9.58 25.46 21.48
N GLN A 95 10.84 25.44 21.05
CA GLN A 95 11.47 26.61 20.43
C GLN A 95 10.76 26.90 19.10
N HIS A 96 10.30 28.13 18.93
CA HIS A 96 9.76 28.59 17.66
C HIS A 96 10.84 28.53 16.58
N LYS A 97 10.44 28.24 15.35
CA LYS A 97 11.35 28.27 14.22
C LYS A 97 11.67 29.74 13.90
N SER A 98 12.90 30.19 14.13
CA SER A 98 13.30 31.53 13.72
C SER A 98 13.34 31.62 12.20
N THR A 99 12.45 32.44 11.65
CA THR A 99 12.53 32.86 10.24
C THR A 99 13.34 34.15 10.20
N PRO A 100 14.36 34.26 9.33
CA PRO A 100 15.06 35.53 9.15
C PRO A 100 14.07 36.60 8.69
N GLU A 101 14.18 37.83 9.21
CA GLU A 101 13.31 38.95 8.86
C GLU A 101 13.36 39.27 7.36
N THR A 102 14.55 39.11 6.76
CA THR A 102 14.78 39.31 5.34
C THR A 102 15.03 37.95 4.67
N PRO A 103 14.17 37.52 3.72
CA PRO A 103 14.46 36.32 2.94
C PRO A 103 15.71 36.55 2.09
N ALA A 104 16.57 35.54 2.00
CA ALA A 104 17.73 35.59 1.11
C ALA A 104 17.27 35.83 -0.34
N PRO A 105 18.00 36.63 -1.12
CA PRO A 105 17.66 36.87 -2.53
C PRO A 105 17.66 35.54 -3.30
N ARG A 106 16.62 35.33 -4.10
CA ARG A 106 16.50 34.13 -4.93
C ARG A 106 17.43 34.26 -6.14
N ASN A 107 18.38 33.34 -6.28
CA ASN A 107 19.20 33.26 -7.49
C ASN A 107 18.29 32.85 -8.68
N LEU A 108 18.04 33.78 -9.58
CA LEU A 108 17.25 33.54 -10.78
C LEU A 108 18.00 32.56 -11.69
N GLY A 109 17.43 31.37 -11.91
CA GLY A 109 18.03 30.30 -12.73
C GLY A 109 18.63 29.14 -11.93
N GLU A 110 18.76 29.26 -10.60
CA GLU A 110 19.21 28.15 -9.78
C GLU A 110 18.09 27.09 -9.67
N VAL A 111 18.37 25.91 -10.23
CA VAL A 111 17.52 24.72 -10.11
C VAL A 111 18.18 23.70 -9.20
N ASN A 112 17.38 22.85 -8.55
CA ASN A 112 17.91 21.80 -7.70
C ASN A 112 18.79 20.83 -8.52
N LYS A 113 19.97 20.48 -8.01
CA LYS A 113 20.89 19.54 -8.67
C LYS A 113 20.25 18.18 -8.98
N SER A 114 19.28 17.76 -8.18
CA SER A 114 18.50 16.54 -8.43
C SER A 114 17.58 16.66 -9.64
N ALA A 115 17.02 17.86 -9.90
CA ALA A 115 16.14 18.09 -11.04
C ALA A 115 16.91 17.96 -12.36
N LEU A 116 18.16 18.43 -12.42
CA LEU A 116 19.02 18.28 -13.60
C LEU A 116 19.36 16.81 -13.93
N LYS A 117 19.33 15.93 -12.93
CA LYS A 117 19.62 14.50 -13.07
C LYS A 117 18.37 13.64 -13.20
N ALA A 118 17.19 14.24 -13.05
CA ALA A 118 15.95 13.49 -13.01
C ALA A 118 15.60 12.96 -14.40
N VAL A 119 15.57 11.64 -14.55
CA VAL A 119 15.07 10.97 -15.75
C VAL A 119 13.59 10.66 -15.53
N ALA A 120 12.74 11.08 -16.47
CA ALA A 120 11.31 10.84 -16.40
C ALA A 120 10.99 9.34 -16.47
N SER A 121 9.94 8.90 -15.76
CA SER A 121 9.52 7.50 -15.82
C SER A 121 9.02 7.13 -17.23
N PRO A 122 9.11 5.85 -17.64
CA PRO A 122 8.59 5.42 -18.94
C PRO A 122 7.12 5.78 -19.15
N TRP A 123 6.31 5.73 -18.09
CA TRP A 123 4.90 6.11 -18.15
C TRP A 123 4.71 7.62 -18.38
N THR A 124 5.49 8.44 -17.69
CA THR A 124 5.50 9.89 -17.87
C THR A 124 5.91 10.25 -19.31
N ILE A 125 6.93 9.59 -19.85
CA ILE A 125 7.36 9.77 -21.24
C ILE A 125 6.25 9.38 -22.22
N LYS A 126 5.57 8.25 -21.96
CA LYS A 126 4.46 7.79 -22.81
C LYS A 126 3.29 8.78 -22.82
N LEU A 127 2.93 9.34 -21.67
CA LEU A 127 1.86 10.32 -21.56
C LEU A 127 2.25 11.69 -22.16
N ALA A 128 3.53 12.06 -22.07
CA ALA A 128 4.03 13.30 -22.64
C ALA A 128 4.05 13.28 -24.18
N LYS A 129 4.13 12.09 -24.79
CA LYS A 129 4.02 11.95 -26.25
C LYS A 129 2.56 12.16 -26.67
N PRO A 130 2.30 13.05 -27.65
CA PRO A 130 0.96 13.21 -28.18
C PRO A 130 0.48 11.91 -28.85
N VAL A 131 -0.82 11.67 -28.83
CA VAL A 131 -1.42 10.49 -29.47
C VAL A 131 -1.40 10.70 -30.98
N GLU A 132 -0.72 9.82 -31.71
CA GLU A 132 -0.77 9.76 -33.17
C GLU A 132 -2.17 9.31 -33.62
N ARG A 133 -2.82 10.12 -34.46
CA ARG A 133 -4.17 9.84 -35.00
C ARG A 133 -4.09 9.57 -36.50
N PRO A 134 -4.84 8.58 -37.04
CA PRO A 134 -4.93 8.40 -38.48
C PRO A 134 -5.59 9.62 -39.14
N ALA A 135 -5.17 9.94 -40.37
CA ALA A 135 -5.73 11.07 -41.12
C ALA A 135 -7.25 10.91 -41.31
N GLY A 136 -8.02 11.94 -40.95
CA GLY A 136 -9.49 11.96 -41.09
C GLY A 136 -10.30 11.69 -39.81
N MET A 137 -9.67 11.28 -38.70
CA MET A 137 -10.37 11.00 -37.44
C MET A 137 -10.34 12.23 -36.50
N GLN A 138 -11.31 13.14 -36.66
CA GLN A 138 -11.43 14.35 -35.82
C GLN A 138 -12.04 14.06 -34.44
N THR A 139 -12.94 13.08 -34.33
CA THR A 139 -13.66 12.75 -33.10
C THR A 139 -13.11 11.50 -32.42
N ASP A 140 -13.02 11.52 -31.09
CA ASP A 140 -12.59 10.36 -30.28
C ASP A 140 -13.68 9.28 -30.15
N LEU A 141 -14.77 9.40 -30.91
CA LEU A 141 -15.85 8.41 -30.96
C LEU A 141 -15.31 7.13 -31.61
N ARG A 142 -15.45 6.01 -30.91
CA ARG A 142 -15.32 4.70 -31.54
C ARG A 142 -16.45 4.52 -32.54
N GLU A 143 -16.19 3.79 -33.62
CA GLU A 143 -17.21 3.43 -34.63
C GLU A 143 -18.47 2.84 -33.98
N ASP A 144 -18.29 2.12 -32.86
CA ASP A 144 -19.34 1.46 -32.07
C ASP A 144 -19.69 2.18 -30.75
N ALA A 145 -19.50 3.51 -30.65
CA ALA A 145 -19.68 4.22 -29.38
C ALA A 145 -21.07 4.04 -28.73
N PHE A 146 -22.10 3.80 -29.53
CA PHE A 146 -23.48 3.58 -29.09
C PHE A 146 -23.88 2.11 -29.04
N THR A 147 -23.01 1.20 -29.50
CA THR A 147 -23.29 -0.24 -29.54
C THR A 147 -22.99 -0.86 -28.18
N VAL A 148 -24.01 -1.46 -27.57
CA VAL A 148 -23.83 -2.19 -26.30
C VAL A 148 -23.08 -3.50 -26.57
N LEU A 149 -22.01 -3.74 -25.82
CA LEU A 149 -21.25 -4.99 -25.90
C LEU A 149 -22.19 -6.20 -25.66
N PRO A 150 -22.11 -7.27 -26.47
CA PRO A 150 -22.98 -8.44 -26.31
C PRO A 150 -22.82 -9.12 -24.95
N ARG A 151 -21.65 -8.98 -24.31
CA ARG A 151 -21.41 -9.47 -22.94
C ARG A 151 -22.17 -8.64 -21.90
N ALA A 152 -22.38 -7.36 -22.13
CA ALA A 152 -23.17 -6.50 -21.26
C ALA A 152 -24.66 -6.89 -21.34
N LEU A 153 -25.18 -7.19 -22.53
CA LEU A 153 -26.54 -7.72 -22.71
C LEU A 153 -26.77 -9.05 -21.98
N LYS A 154 -25.74 -9.90 -21.91
CA LYS A 154 -25.77 -11.20 -21.22
C LYS A 154 -25.37 -11.12 -19.73
N ALA A 155 -25.06 -9.93 -19.20
CA ALA A 155 -24.57 -9.79 -17.84
C ALA A 155 -25.68 -10.06 -16.81
N LYS A 156 -25.40 -10.95 -15.85
CA LYS A 156 -26.33 -11.25 -14.75
C LYS A 156 -25.98 -10.40 -13.53
N CYS A 157 -26.96 -9.73 -12.94
CA CYS A 157 -26.77 -8.95 -11.71
C CYS A 157 -26.35 -9.86 -10.54
N SER A 158 -25.40 -9.38 -9.72
CA SER A 158 -24.98 -10.07 -8.50
C SER A 158 -26.13 -10.14 -7.49
N ARG A 159 -26.10 -11.15 -6.59
CA ARG A 159 -27.13 -11.32 -5.53
C ARG A 159 -27.32 -10.04 -4.70
N ARG A 160 -26.24 -9.33 -4.40
CA ARG A 160 -26.27 -8.06 -3.64
C ARG A 160 -26.96 -6.94 -4.42
N LEU A 161 -26.62 -6.75 -5.70
CA LEU A 161 -27.27 -5.73 -6.53
C LEU A 161 -28.77 -6.00 -6.68
N LYS A 162 -29.17 -7.27 -6.84
CA LYS A 162 -30.58 -7.66 -6.84
C LYS A 162 -31.29 -7.34 -5.52
N SER A 163 -30.61 -7.48 -4.38
CA SER A 163 -31.15 -7.13 -3.06
C SER A 163 -31.30 -5.61 -2.90
N LEU A 164 -30.25 -4.85 -3.24
CA LEU A 164 -30.22 -3.39 -3.11
C LEU A 164 -31.18 -2.69 -4.08
N ALA A 165 -31.43 -3.27 -5.25
CA ALA A 165 -32.39 -2.72 -6.21
C ALA A 165 -33.85 -2.89 -5.78
N ARG A 166 -34.13 -3.68 -4.73
CA ARG A 166 -35.50 -3.78 -4.18
C ARG A 166 -35.87 -2.45 -3.51
N PRO A 167 -37.07 -1.93 -3.74
CA PRO A 167 -37.53 -0.71 -3.07
C PRO A 167 -37.54 -0.93 -1.55
N LYS A 168 -37.04 0.07 -0.81
CA LYS A 168 -37.16 0.07 0.66
C LYS A 168 -38.64 0.29 1.00
N LYS A 169 -39.25 -0.66 1.70
CA LYS A 169 -40.58 -0.44 2.30
C LYS A 169 -40.39 0.59 3.42
N ARG A 170 -41.11 1.71 3.34
CA ARG A 170 -41.27 2.62 4.48
C ARG A 170 -42.41 2.07 5.33
N SER A 171 -42.10 1.69 6.57
CA SER A 171 -43.06 1.46 7.66
C SER A 171 -42.96 2.61 8.62
#